data_AF-A0A7H0GZD3-F1
#
_entry.id   AF-A0A7H0GZD3-F1
#
_cell.length_a   1.000
_cell.length_b   1.000
_cell.length_c   1.000
_cell.angle_alpha   90.00
_cell.angle_beta   90.00
_cell.angle_gamma   90.00
#
_symmetry.space_group_name_H-M   'P 1'
#
loop_
_entity.id
_entity.type
_entity.pdbx_description
1 polymer ?
#
loop_
_entity_poly.entity_id
_entity_poly.type
_entity_poly.pdbx_seq_one_letter_code
_entity_poly.pdbx_strand_id
1 'polypeptide(L)'
;MLLTFLRPAMRWVVALLAGVLLLAAQSAGPVPPIRLLAPTQTFAPQEFYVAQVVDERPDRRAVASLLPPSTVAAPASKAQAIDLQGGGASAIRKFIQQTLPANKQLRP
;
A
#
# COMPACT_ATOMS: atom_id res chain seq x y z
N MET A 1 -15.11 -33.48 -19.35
CA MET A 1 -15.59 -34.87 -19.49
C MET A 1 -14.51 -35.79 -20.08
N LEU A 2 -13.23 -35.67 -19.66
CA LEU A 2 -12.09 -36.46 -20.20
C LEU A 2 -11.25 -37.16 -19.10
N LEU A 3 -11.48 -36.84 -17.82
CA LEU A 3 -10.71 -37.37 -16.68
C LEU A 3 -11.21 -38.75 -16.20
N THR A 4 -12.29 -39.25 -16.77
CA THR A 4 -12.94 -40.48 -16.32
C THR A 4 -12.20 -41.77 -16.73
N PHE A 5 -11.36 -41.74 -17.76
CA PHE A 5 -10.66 -42.92 -18.29
C PHE A 5 -9.22 -43.12 -17.78
N LEU A 6 -8.70 -42.24 -16.91
CA LEU A 6 -7.37 -42.40 -16.33
C LEU A 6 -7.37 -43.42 -15.17
N ARG A 7 -6.33 -44.25 -15.11
CA ARG A 7 -6.05 -45.14 -13.96
C ARG A 7 -6.10 -44.33 -12.66
N PRO A 8 -6.62 -44.89 -11.55
CA PRO A 8 -6.83 -44.15 -10.30
C PRO A 8 -5.56 -43.48 -9.79
N ALA A 9 -4.39 -44.12 -9.92
CA ALA A 9 -3.09 -43.53 -9.58
C ALA A 9 -2.76 -42.27 -10.39
N MET A 10 -3.15 -42.22 -11.67
CA MET A 10 -2.84 -41.09 -12.56
C MET A 10 -3.73 -39.87 -12.27
N ARG A 11 -4.93 -40.06 -11.71
CA ARG A 11 -5.77 -38.96 -11.20
C ARG A 11 -5.13 -38.26 -10.00
N TRP A 12 -4.54 -39.03 -9.08
CA TRP A 12 -3.83 -38.49 -7.92
C TRP A 12 -2.60 -37.68 -8.33
N VAL A 13 -1.85 -38.17 -9.32
CA VAL A 13 -0.69 -37.44 -9.86
C VAL A 13 -1.11 -36.13 -10.52
N VAL A 14 -2.16 -36.14 -11.33
CA VAL A 14 -2.67 -34.90 -11.96
C VAL A 14 -3.19 -33.91 -10.92
N ALA A 15 -3.88 -34.38 -9.88
CA ALA A 15 -4.35 -33.54 -8.79
C ALA A 15 -3.19 -32.93 -7.99
N LEU A 16 -2.15 -33.71 -7.70
CA LEU A 16 -0.92 -33.22 -7.04
C LEU A 16 -0.22 -32.17 -7.90
N LEU A 17 -0.05 -32.44 -9.20
CA LEU A 17 0.61 -31.52 -10.12
C LEU A 17 -0.17 -30.20 -10.26
N ALA A 18 -1.50 -30.27 -10.38
CA ALA A 18 -2.37 -29.11 -10.42
C ALA A 18 -2.31 -28.31 -9.10
N GLY A 19 -2.26 -28.99 -7.95
CA GLY A 19 -2.08 -28.37 -6.64
C GLY A 19 -0.76 -27.60 -6.51
N VAL A 20 0.34 -28.17 -7.01
CA VAL A 20 1.66 -27.50 -7.02
C VAL A 20 1.65 -26.27 -7.93
N LEU A 21 1.03 -26.36 -9.11
CA LEU A 21 0.91 -25.22 -10.04
C LEU A 21 0.07 -24.08 -9.45
N LEU A 22 -1.02 -24.40 -8.74
CA LEU A 22 -1.85 -23.41 -8.06
C LEU A 22 -1.12 -22.71 -6.91
N LEU A 23 -0.29 -23.45 -6.15
CA LEU A 23 0.54 -22.87 -5.10
C LEU A 23 1.61 -21.92 -5.66
N ALA A 24 2.21 -22.28 -6.80
CA ALA A 24 3.21 -21.47 -7.50
C ALA A 24 2.62 -20.21 -8.15
N ALA A 25 1.32 -20.21 -8.45
CA ALA A 25 0.62 -19.07 -9.05
C ALA A 25 0.20 -17.99 -8.04
N GLN A 26 0.52 -18.15 -6.75
CA GLN A 26 0.25 -17.12 -5.74
C GLN A 26 1.13 -15.89 -6.01
N SER A 27 0.55 -14.90 -6.69
CA SER A 27 1.18 -13.60 -6.89
C SER A 27 1.40 -12.90 -5.56
N ALA A 28 2.47 -12.08 -5.48
CA ALA A 28 2.68 -11.17 -4.36
C ALA A 28 1.39 -10.37 -4.08
N GLY A 29 0.95 -10.39 -2.81
CA GLY A 29 -0.27 -9.70 -2.39
C GLY A 29 -0.23 -8.19 -2.65
N PRO A 30 -1.36 -7.50 -2.49
CA PRO A 30 -1.44 -6.06 -2.72
C PRO A 30 -0.40 -5.31 -1.87
N VAL A 31 0.34 -4.38 -2.49
CA VAL A 31 1.34 -3.59 -1.79
C VAL A 31 0.64 -2.57 -0.89
N PRO A 32 1.02 -2.49 0.40
CA PRO A 32 0.38 -1.58 1.33
C PRO A 32 0.62 -0.10 0.97
N PRO A 33 -0.33 0.78 1.30
CA PRO A 33 -0.17 2.21 1.07
C PRO A 33 0.91 2.83 1.97
N ILE A 34 1.42 3.99 1.56
CA ILE A 34 2.43 4.74 2.35
C ILE A 34 1.75 5.33 3.59
N ARG A 35 2.31 5.05 4.76
CA ARG A 35 1.80 5.56 6.04
C ARG A 35 2.68 6.69 6.54
N LEU A 36 2.06 7.82 6.89
CA LEU A 36 2.73 8.87 7.63
C LEU A 36 2.70 8.50 9.12
N LEU A 37 3.88 8.43 9.74
CA LEU A 37 4.03 8.08 11.15
C LEU A 37 4.13 9.36 11.97
N ALA A 38 3.41 9.43 13.09
CA ALA A 38 3.54 10.55 14.01
C ALA A 38 5.00 10.68 14.49
N PRO A 39 5.54 11.91 14.59
CA PRO A 39 6.89 12.12 15.10
C PRO A 39 6.95 11.78 16.58
N THR A 40 8.12 11.34 17.03
CA THR A 40 8.40 11.06 18.45
C THR A 40 8.46 12.33 19.28
N GLN A 41 8.78 13.47 18.66
CA GLN A 41 8.84 14.78 19.29
C GLN A 41 7.64 15.62 18.82
N THR A 42 6.82 16.07 19.76
CA THR A 42 5.72 16.99 19.47
C THR A 42 6.25 18.42 19.43
N PHE A 43 5.83 19.19 18.43
CA PHE A 43 6.10 20.63 18.33
C PHE A 43 4.82 21.40 18.65
N ALA A 44 4.87 22.32 19.62
CA ALA A 44 3.75 23.18 19.99
C ALA A 44 3.99 24.60 19.43
N PRO A 45 3.42 24.95 18.26
CA PRO A 45 3.62 26.27 17.68
C PRO A 45 2.97 27.35 18.55
N GLN A 46 3.71 28.44 18.78
CA GLN A 46 3.27 29.58 19.59
C GLN A 46 2.82 30.77 18.75
N GLU A 47 3.13 30.80 17.45
CA GLU A 47 2.92 31.97 16.59
C GLU A 47 1.98 31.69 15.41
N PHE A 48 1.74 30.42 15.09
CA PHE A 48 0.91 30.03 13.95
C PHE A 48 0.05 28.81 14.28
N TYR A 49 -0.97 28.61 13.46
CA TYR A 49 -1.78 27.40 13.46
C TYR A 49 -2.08 26.98 12.01
N VAL A 50 -2.35 25.70 11.81
CA VAL A 50 -2.82 25.18 10.53
C VAL A 50 -4.35 25.25 10.51
N ALA A 51 -4.90 26.21 9.76
CA ALA A 51 -6.34 26.40 9.65
C ALA A 51 -7.03 25.28 8.85
N GLN A 52 -6.46 24.93 7.69
CA GLN A 52 -7.00 23.93 6.78
C GLN A 52 -5.88 23.29 5.95
N VAL A 53 -6.12 22.04 5.53
CA VAL A 53 -5.31 21.32 4.53
C VAL A 53 -6.17 21.08 3.30
N VAL A 54 -5.71 21.59 2.15
CA VAL A 54 -6.36 21.46 0.85
C VAL A 54 -5.38 20.78 -0.12
N ASP A 55 -5.87 19.80 -0.87
CA ASP A 55 -5.11 19.18 -1.97
C ASP A 55 -5.55 19.81 -3.29
N GLU A 56 -4.76 20.80 -3.73
CA GLU A 56 -4.96 21.56 -4.97
C GLU A 56 -4.27 20.92 -6.18
N ARG A 57 -3.74 19.70 -6.05
CA ARG A 57 -3.10 19.04 -7.18
C ARG A 57 -4.11 18.85 -8.33
N PRO A 58 -3.75 19.23 -9.57
CA PRO A 58 -4.60 18.99 -10.73
C PRO A 58 -4.78 17.49 -10.99
N ASP A 59 -3.76 16.68 -10.68
CA ASP A 59 -3.81 15.23 -10.74
C ASP A 59 -3.66 14.61 -9.33
N ARG A 60 -4.77 14.14 -8.78
CA ARG A 60 -4.79 13.45 -7.48
C ARG A 60 -4.37 11.98 -7.60
N ARG A 61 -3.38 11.71 -8.45
CA ARG A 61 -2.80 10.38 -8.66
C ARG A 61 -1.86 10.04 -7.51
N ALA A 62 -1.39 8.80 -7.53
CA ALA A 62 -0.42 8.27 -6.58
C ALA A 62 0.77 9.22 -6.39
N VAL A 63 1.14 9.46 -5.14
CA VAL A 63 2.26 10.36 -4.79
C VAL A 63 3.63 9.74 -5.03
N ALA A 64 3.71 8.42 -5.19
CA ALA A 64 4.96 7.70 -5.35
C ALA A 64 4.84 6.49 -6.28
N SER A 65 5.99 6.01 -6.73
CA SER A 65 6.12 4.73 -7.44
C SER A 65 7.10 3.83 -6.69
N LEU A 66 6.67 2.61 -6.37
CA LEU A 66 7.54 1.58 -5.82
C LEU A 66 8.08 0.73 -6.95
N LEU A 67 9.41 0.68 -7.05
CA LEU A 67 10.10 -0.25 -7.94
C LEU A 67 10.51 -1.48 -7.12
N PRO A 68 9.91 -2.66 -7.35
CA PRO A 68 10.30 -3.85 -6.62
C PRO A 68 11.71 -4.28 -7.06
N PRO A 69 12.53 -4.81 -6.14
CA PRO A 69 13.87 -5.26 -6.46
C PRO A 69 13.83 -6.39 -7.50
N SER A 70 14.73 -6.35 -8.47
CA SER A 70 15.00 -7.49 -9.34
C SER A 70 15.68 -8.59 -8.54
N THR A 71 15.25 -9.84 -8.73
CA THR A 71 15.94 -11.00 -8.15
C THR A 71 16.46 -11.90 -9.26
N VAL A 72 17.42 -12.78 -8.96
CA VAL A 72 17.93 -13.77 -9.93
C VAL A 72 16.80 -14.69 -10.44
N ALA A 73 15.76 -14.91 -9.63
CA ALA A 73 14.61 -15.75 -9.96
C ALA A 73 13.46 -15.02 -10.67
N ALA A 74 13.42 -13.68 -10.64
CA ALA A 74 12.36 -12.90 -11.26
C ALA A 74 12.87 -11.52 -11.73
N PRO A 75 12.67 -11.15 -13.01
CA PRO A 75 13.07 -9.85 -13.53
C PRO A 75 12.36 -8.71 -12.78
N ALA A 76 12.95 -7.51 -12.81
CA ALA A 76 12.34 -6.32 -12.22
C ALA A 76 10.90 -6.17 -12.70
N SER A 77 9.96 -6.13 -11.76
CA SER A 77 8.55 -5.91 -12.09
C SER A 77 8.31 -4.42 -12.37
N LYS A 78 7.19 -4.13 -13.06
CA LYS A 78 6.81 -2.75 -13.38
C LYS A 78 6.69 -1.92 -12.10
N ALA A 79 7.07 -0.65 -12.19
CA ALA A 79 6.84 0.32 -11.13
C ALA A 79 5.36 0.33 -10.73
N GLN A 80 5.10 0.24 -9.44
CA GLN A 80 3.76 0.19 -8.87
C GLN A 80 3.42 1.56 -8.30
N ALA A 81 2.33 2.16 -8.78
CA ALA A 81 1.84 3.42 -8.26
C ALA A 81 1.30 3.22 -6.83
N ILE A 82 1.81 3.97 -5.86
CA ILE A 82 1.41 3.89 -4.45
C ILE A 82 1.05 5.28 -3.93
N ASP A 83 -0.07 5.36 -3.22
CA ASP A 83 -0.54 6.58 -2.58
C ASP A 83 -0.43 6.51 -1.05
N LEU A 84 -0.66 7.66 -0.41
CA LEU A 84 -0.77 7.76 1.04
C LEU A 84 -1.99 7.01 1.57
N GLN A 85 -1.90 6.49 2.79
CA GLN A 85 -3.01 5.82 3.47
C GLN A 85 -4.19 6.78 3.66
N GLY A 86 -5.28 6.53 2.92
CA GLY A 86 -6.46 7.38 2.92
C GLY A 86 -6.36 8.60 1.99
N GLY A 87 -5.37 8.64 1.09
CA GLY A 87 -5.15 9.69 0.09
C GLY A 87 -4.44 10.94 0.62
N GLY A 88 -3.96 11.78 -0.31
CA GLY A 88 -3.15 12.98 -0.06
C GLY A 88 -3.64 13.88 1.09
N ALA A 89 -4.74 14.63 0.87
CA ALA A 89 -5.26 15.60 1.85
C ALA A 89 -5.54 14.99 3.24
N SER A 90 -6.16 13.80 3.26
CA SER A 90 -6.58 13.14 4.49
C SER A 90 -5.39 12.62 5.30
N ALA A 91 -4.41 12.00 4.63
CA ALA A 91 -3.19 11.54 5.28
C ALA A 91 -2.41 12.69 5.91
N ILE A 92 -2.22 13.79 5.16
CA ILE A 92 -1.51 14.98 5.65
C ILE A 92 -2.27 15.63 6.82
N ARG A 93 -3.60 15.75 6.72
CA ARG A 93 -4.42 16.29 7.81
C ARG A 93 -4.28 15.47 9.09
N LYS A 94 -4.35 14.13 9.00
CA LYS A 94 -4.18 13.23 10.15
C LYS A 94 -2.79 13.37 10.75
N PHE A 95 -1.76 13.39 9.91
CA PHE A 95 -0.38 13.57 10.37
C PHE A 95 -0.18 14.91 11.09
N ILE A 96 -0.72 16.00 10.56
CA ILE A 96 -0.68 17.32 11.21
C ILE A 96 -1.42 17.30 12.56
N GLN A 97 -2.61 16.69 12.64
CA GLN A 97 -3.35 16.56 13.89
C GLN A 97 -2.59 15.77 14.97
N GLN A 98 -1.78 14.80 14.55
CA GLN A 98 -0.93 14.01 15.46
C GLN A 98 0.35 14.76 15.87
N THR A 99 0.84 15.67 15.03
CA THR A 99 2.12 16.37 15.21
C THR A 99 1.98 17.72 15.91
N LEU A 100 0.91 18.44 15.58
CA LEU A 100 0.66 19.82 16.00
C LEU A 100 -0.65 19.86 16.80
N PRO A 101 -0.59 19.76 18.15
CA PRO A 101 -1.78 19.86 18.97
C PRO A 101 -2.47 21.22 18.77
N ALA A 102 -3.80 21.22 18.79
CA ALA A 102 -4.57 22.44 18.60
C ALA A 102 -4.32 23.45 19.72
N ASN A 103 -3.74 24.61 19.39
CA ASN A 103 -3.60 25.72 20.32
C ASN A 103 -4.84 26.63 20.24
N LYS A 104 -5.70 26.57 21.27
CA LYS A 104 -6.95 27.35 21.36
C LYS A 104 -6.74 28.85 21.55
N GLN A 105 -5.53 29.29 21.90
CA GLN A 105 -5.22 30.72 22.03
C GLN A 105 -4.91 31.36 20.67
N LEU A 106 -4.37 30.57 19.73
CA LEU A 106 -4.03 31.02 18.37
C LEU A 106 -5.11 30.72 17.34
N ARG A 107 -5.97 29.75 17.63
CA ARG A 107 -7.09 29.36 16.77
C ARG A 107 -8.38 29.99 17.34
N PRO A 108 -8.88 31.09 16.74
CA PRO A 108 -10.15 31.68 17.13
C PRO A 108 -11.33 30.73 16.91
#